data_AF-A0A315D059-F1
#
_entry.id   AF-A0A315D059-F1
#
_cell.length_a   1.000
_cell.length_b   1.000
_cell.length_c   1.000
_cell.angle_alpha   90.00
_cell.angle_beta   90.00
_cell.angle_gamma   90.00
#
_symmetry.space_group_name_H-M   'P 1'
#
loop_
_entity.id
_entity.type
_entity.pdbx_description
1 polymer ?
#
loop_
_entity_poly.entity_id
_entity_poly.type
_entity_poly.pdbx_seq_one_letter_code
_entity_poly.pdbx_strand_id
1 'polypeptide(L)'
;SGATTLNAGTLALGSSNALGGLTLNTGNTNTIGFAGGALQFSINNRSDYSARFSTAASQAYAIDTNGQSVTLATALTSSGGSLTKLGSGTLTLSGANTYSGTTTISSGSLAVSGSLSDTTQVNVASGAVYRVDVDDTVGSIEGAGSITTGAASGTVTLTAGVDGSLSKTFSGVASDGGSAKLALTKSGLGSLTLSGANTYTGTTTVSAGTLVLAGGSAI
;
A
#
# COMPACT_ATOMS: atom_id res chain seq x y z
N SER A 1 -24.19 -13.72 16.11
CA SER A 1 -23.17 -13.48 15.07
C SER A 1 -23.50 -12.18 14.37
N GLY A 2 -22.53 -11.29 14.21
CA GLY A 2 -22.78 -9.98 13.60
C GLY A 2 -21.60 -9.58 12.72
N ALA A 3 -21.84 -9.46 11.42
CA ALA A 3 -20.92 -8.76 10.54
C ALA A 3 -20.99 -7.27 10.87
N THR A 4 -19.84 -6.60 10.91
CA THR A 4 -19.76 -5.14 11.00
C THR A 4 -19.44 -4.60 9.61
N THR A 5 -20.38 -3.94 8.96
CA THR A 5 -20.14 -3.31 7.64
C THR A 5 -19.96 -1.81 7.81
N LEU A 6 -18.81 -1.30 7.37
CA LEU A 6 -18.48 0.11 7.34
C LEU A 6 -18.97 0.71 6.02
N ASN A 7 -20.22 1.21 6.01
CA ASN A 7 -20.82 1.78 4.80
C ASN A 7 -20.29 3.19 4.46
N ALA A 8 -20.05 4.01 5.48
CA ALA A 8 -19.49 5.35 5.36
C ALA A 8 -18.94 5.81 6.71
N GLY A 9 -18.27 6.96 6.73
CA GLY A 9 -17.73 7.57 7.96
C GLY A 9 -16.57 6.78 8.55
N THR A 10 -16.27 7.00 9.83
CA THR A 10 -15.12 6.41 10.51
C THR A 10 -15.57 5.66 11.76
N LEU A 11 -15.17 4.40 11.89
CA LEU A 11 -15.27 3.64 13.14
C LEU A 11 -13.94 3.70 13.89
N ALA A 12 -13.91 4.46 14.98
CA ALA A 12 -12.72 4.61 15.82
C ALA A 12 -12.58 3.46 16.83
N LEU A 13 -11.39 2.86 16.86
CA LEU A 13 -11.01 1.77 17.75
C LEU A 13 -10.52 2.33 19.10
N GLY A 14 -11.46 2.67 19.98
CA GLY A 14 -11.16 3.31 21.28
C GLY A 14 -10.47 2.41 22.32
N SER A 15 -10.54 1.08 22.17
CA SER A 15 -9.90 0.10 23.06
C SER A 15 -9.61 -1.21 22.31
N SER A 16 -8.70 -2.04 22.83
CA SER A 16 -8.31 -3.33 22.23
C SER A 16 -9.46 -4.34 22.04
N ASN A 17 -10.59 -4.13 22.72
CA ASN A 17 -11.79 -4.96 22.60
C ASN A 17 -12.93 -4.29 21.82
N ALA A 18 -12.67 -3.16 21.14
CA ALA A 18 -13.70 -2.35 20.48
C ALA A 18 -14.59 -3.14 19.50
N LEU A 19 -14.08 -4.22 18.90
CA LEU A 19 -14.82 -5.09 17.98
C LEU A 19 -15.03 -6.51 18.52
N GLY A 20 -14.92 -6.70 19.84
CA GLY A 20 -14.85 -8.02 20.48
C GLY A 20 -13.46 -8.67 20.34
N GLY A 21 -13.06 -9.46 21.34
CA GLY A 21 -11.74 -10.11 21.40
C GLY A 21 -11.43 -11.03 20.20
N LEU A 22 -10.14 -11.37 20.03
CA LEU A 22 -9.61 -12.16 18.91
C LEU A 22 -9.97 -13.67 18.95
N THR A 23 -10.64 -14.15 20.00
CA THR A 23 -11.03 -15.57 20.10
C THR A 23 -12.04 -15.91 19.01
N LEU A 24 -11.56 -16.52 17.94
CA LEU A 24 -12.37 -17.16 16.91
C LEU A 24 -13.18 -18.28 17.58
N ASN A 25 -14.42 -18.00 17.95
CA ASN A 25 -15.35 -19.08 18.27
C ASN A 25 -15.72 -19.74 16.93
N THR A 26 -15.56 -21.06 16.82
CA THR A 26 -15.50 -21.87 15.58
C THR A 26 -16.79 -21.93 14.74
N GLY A 27 -17.63 -20.90 14.79
CA GLY A 27 -18.84 -20.76 13.98
C GLY A 27 -19.37 -19.32 13.85
N ASN A 28 -18.59 -18.30 14.24
CA ASN A 28 -18.98 -16.90 14.12
C ASN A 28 -17.78 -16.03 13.70
N THR A 29 -17.64 -15.79 12.40
CA THR A 29 -16.68 -14.81 11.89
C THR A 29 -17.27 -13.43 12.13
N ASN A 30 -16.81 -12.72 13.16
CA ASN A 30 -17.18 -11.30 13.37
C ASN A 30 -16.51 -10.45 12.27
N THR A 31 -16.93 -10.67 11.02
CA THR A 31 -16.33 -10.14 9.80
C THR A 31 -16.52 -8.64 9.72
N ILE A 32 -15.49 -7.94 9.26
CA ILE A 32 -15.47 -6.51 9.04
C ILE A 32 -15.55 -6.24 7.54
N GLY A 33 -16.72 -5.79 7.07
CA GLY A 33 -16.98 -5.37 5.70
C GLY A 33 -16.62 -3.89 5.49
N PHE A 34 -16.14 -3.55 4.29
CA PHE A 34 -15.77 -2.19 3.93
C PHE A 34 -16.51 -1.79 2.65
N ALA A 35 -17.57 -1.01 2.80
CA ALA A 35 -18.42 -0.53 1.71
C ALA A 35 -18.28 1.00 1.51
N GLY A 36 -17.25 1.61 2.10
CA GLY A 36 -16.95 3.05 1.98
C GLY A 36 -16.53 3.74 3.28
N GLY A 37 -16.75 3.11 4.44
CA GLY A 37 -16.28 3.62 5.73
C GLY A 37 -14.85 3.20 6.09
N ALA A 38 -14.21 3.96 6.97
CA ALA A 38 -12.85 3.75 7.44
C ALA A 38 -12.80 3.12 8.84
N LEU A 39 -11.80 2.26 9.06
CA LEU A 39 -11.42 1.76 10.37
C LEU A 39 -10.27 2.61 10.91
N GLN A 40 -10.48 3.32 12.02
CA GLN A 40 -9.48 4.22 12.59
C GLN A 40 -8.84 3.65 13.86
N PHE A 41 -7.51 3.61 13.87
CA PHE A 41 -6.72 3.08 14.96
C PHE A 41 -6.47 4.06 16.10
N SER A 42 -6.23 3.45 17.25
CA SER A 42 -6.03 3.97 18.59
C SER A 42 -4.60 4.15 19.08
N ILE A 43 -4.30 5.14 19.96
CA ILE A 43 -3.20 4.94 20.94
C ILE A 43 -3.50 3.75 21.85
N ASN A 44 -4.79 3.52 22.13
CA ASN A 44 -5.29 2.46 22.99
C ASN A 44 -5.64 1.16 22.23
N ASN A 45 -5.51 1.18 20.89
CA ASN A 45 -5.76 0.00 20.06
C ASN A 45 -4.97 0.07 18.75
N ARG A 46 -3.94 -0.78 18.67
CA ARG A 46 -3.17 -1.08 17.46
C ARG A 46 -3.24 -2.56 17.10
N SER A 47 -4.25 -3.26 17.62
CA SER A 47 -4.41 -4.71 17.43
C SER A 47 -4.70 -5.03 15.97
N ASP A 48 -4.08 -6.09 15.46
CA ASP A 48 -4.33 -6.53 14.10
C ASP A 48 -5.73 -7.16 13.98
N TYR A 49 -6.59 -6.56 13.15
CA TYR A 49 -7.93 -7.07 12.83
C TYR A 49 -8.02 -7.66 11.42
N SER A 50 -6.92 -7.74 10.67
CA SER A 50 -6.90 -8.18 9.26
C SER A 50 -7.48 -9.58 9.05
N ALA A 51 -7.31 -10.49 10.01
CA ALA A 51 -7.90 -11.83 9.96
C ALA A 51 -9.44 -11.84 9.95
N ARG A 52 -10.07 -10.71 10.27
CA ARG A 52 -11.52 -10.55 10.28
C ARG A 52 -12.03 -9.73 9.10
N PHE A 53 -11.17 -9.22 8.24
CA PHE A 53 -11.62 -8.41 7.11
C PHE A 53 -12.34 -9.31 6.08
N SER A 54 -13.50 -8.86 5.61
CA SER A 54 -14.28 -9.60 4.60
C SER A 54 -13.47 -9.71 3.32
N THR A 55 -13.47 -10.91 2.74
CA THR A 55 -12.80 -11.22 1.47
C THR A 55 -13.74 -11.18 0.26
N ALA A 56 -14.99 -10.75 0.46
CA ALA A 56 -15.96 -10.55 -0.61
C ALA A 56 -15.40 -9.59 -1.69
N ALA A 57 -15.97 -9.63 -2.89
CA ALA A 57 -15.55 -8.74 -3.97
C ALA A 57 -15.80 -7.26 -3.62
N SER A 58 -15.00 -6.37 -4.22
CA SER A 58 -15.16 -4.91 -4.17
C SER A 58 -15.07 -4.29 -2.76
N GLN A 59 -14.28 -4.88 -1.88
CA GLN A 59 -14.04 -4.32 -0.55
C GLN A 59 -13.17 -3.07 -0.63
N ALA A 60 -13.62 -1.96 -0.03
CA ALA A 60 -12.91 -0.69 -0.02
C ALA A 60 -12.15 -0.50 1.31
N TYR A 61 -11.07 -1.25 1.53
CA TYR A 61 -10.32 -1.22 2.79
C TYR A 61 -9.78 0.18 3.08
N ALA A 62 -10.48 0.98 3.88
CA ALA A 62 -10.02 2.29 4.31
C ALA A 62 -9.46 2.20 5.73
N ILE A 63 -8.14 2.36 5.85
CA ILE A 63 -7.41 2.14 7.09
C ILE A 63 -6.79 3.46 7.54
N ASP A 64 -7.33 4.04 8.61
CA ASP A 64 -6.83 5.25 9.23
C ASP A 64 -5.94 4.92 10.41
N THR A 65 -4.64 5.15 10.24
CA THR A 65 -3.67 4.91 11.31
C THR A 65 -3.72 5.93 12.43
N ASN A 66 -4.32 7.12 12.23
CA ASN A 66 -4.42 8.17 13.25
C ASN A 66 -3.09 8.47 13.97
N GLY A 67 -1.99 8.54 13.21
CA GLY A 67 -0.64 8.77 13.75
C GLY A 67 0.07 7.52 14.27
N GLN A 68 -0.55 6.35 14.24
CA GLN A 68 -0.01 5.13 14.82
C GLN A 68 0.72 4.22 13.84
N SER A 69 1.61 3.39 14.36
CA SER A 69 2.17 2.24 13.65
C SER A 69 1.26 1.03 13.84
N VAL A 70 0.74 0.50 12.73
CA VAL A 70 -0.22 -0.62 12.71
C VAL A 70 0.28 -1.65 11.70
N THR A 71 0.26 -2.93 12.06
CA THR A 71 0.58 -4.03 11.15
C THR A 71 -0.67 -4.85 10.87
N LEU A 72 -0.92 -5.13 9.59
CA LEU A 72 -1.89 -6.11 9.12
C LEU A 72 -1.12 -7.33 8.60
N ALA A 73 -1.14 -8.41 9.37
CA ALA A 73 -0.37 -9.62 9.09
C ALA A 73 -1.12 -10.61 8.19
N THR A 74 -2.45 -10.61 8.21
CA THR A 74 -3.24 -11.42 7.30
C THR A 74 -3.34 -10.72 5.95
N ALA A 75 -3.10 -11.48 4.87
CA ALA A 75 -3.24 -11.00 3.51
C ALA A 75 -4.62 -10.39 3.26
N LEU A 76 -4.64 -9.17 2.73
CA LEU A 76 -5.86 -8.56 2.24
C LEU A 76 -6.21 -9.17 0.89
N THR A 77 -7.36 -9.83 0.80
CA THR A 77 -7.84 -10.52 -0.41
C THR A 77 -9.23 -10.00 -0.75
N SER A 78 -9.44 -9.53 -1.99
CA SER A 78 -10.75 -9.09 -2.47
C SER A 78 -10.67 -8.79 -3.97
N SER A 79 -11.40 -9.55 -4.80
CA SER A 79 -11.47 -9.27 -6.24
C SER A 79 -12.09 -7.89 -6.47
N GLY A 80 -11.39 -7.01 -7.19
CA GLY A 80 -11.77 -5.61 -7.38
C GLY A 80 -11.72 -4.74 -6.12
N GLY A 81 -11.27 -5.28 -4.98
CA GLY A 81 -11.12 -4.53 -3.75
C GLY A 81 -9.94 -3.56 -3.80
N SER A 82 -10.02 -2.47 -3.05
CA SER A 82 -9.02 -1.40 -3.00
C SER A 82 -8.52 -1.18 -1.58
N LEU A 83 -7.37 -0.52 -1.45
CA LEU A 83 -6.83 -0.06 -0.18
C LEU A 83 -6.71 1.47 -0.20
N THR A 84 -7.24 2.14 0.83
CA THR A 84 -6.99 3.56 1.10
C THR A 84 -6.31 3.69 2.46
N LYS A 85 -5.04 4.10 2.44
CA LYS A 85 -4.25 4.39 3.64
C LYS A 85 -4.45 5.85 4.06
N LEU A 86 -4.97 6.04 5.27
CA LEU A 86 -5.25 7.31 5.92
C LEU A 86 -4.42 7.49 7.21
N GLY A 87 -4.45 8.70 7.75
CA GLY A 87 -3.73 9.07 8.98
C GLY A 87 -2.23 9.24 8.78
N SER A 88 -1.59 10.01 9.64
CA SER A 88 -0.16 10.34 9.56
C SER A 88 0.79 9.20 9.96
N GLY A 89 0.26 8.10 10.48
CA GLY A 89 1.04 6.97 10.96
C GLY A 89 1.52 6.02 9.85
N THR A 90 2.10 4.90 10.27
CA THR A 90 2.57 3.83 9.37
C THR A 90 1.61 2.66 9.38
N LEU A 91 1.15 2.24 8.22
CA LEU A 91 0.48 0.95 8.03
C LEU A 91 1.48 -0.02 7.40
N THR A 92 1.74 -1.16 8.04
CA THR A 92 2.56 -2.23 7.49
C THR A 92 1.67 -3.36 6.99
N LEU A 93 1.81 -3.74 5.73
CA LEU A 93 1.25 -4.99 5.19
C LEU A 93 2.37 -6.03 5.10
N SER A 94 2.29 -7.07 5.91
CA SER A 94 3.32 -8.13 5.93
C SER A 94 2.90 -9.42 5.25
N GLY A 95 1.61 -9.59 4.92
CA GLY A 95 1.11 -10.68 4.11
C GLY A 95 1.27 -10.44 2.60
N ALA A 96 1.11 -11.49 1.80
CA ALA A 96 1.01 -11.38 0.34
C ALA A 96 -0.42 -10.96 -0.05
N ASN A 97 -0.63 -9.68 -0.34
CA ASN A 97 -1.96 -9.12 -0.58
C ASN A 97 -2.39 -9.34 -2.03
N THR A 98 -3.64 -9.76 -2.22
CA THR A 98 -4.17 -10.14 -3.56
C THR A 98 -5.45 -9.40 -3.92
N TYR A 99 -5.80 -8.31 -3.21
CA TYR A 99 -6.78 -7.37 -3.75
C TYR A 99 -6.27 -6.77 -5.06
N SER A 100 -7.16 -6.55 -6.02
CA SER A 100 -6.78 -6.25 -7.41
C SER A 100 -7.15 -4.82 -7.85
N GLY A 101 -7.71 -4.03 -6.97
CA GLY A 101 -7.98 -2.60 -7.19
C GLY A 101 -6.82 -1.72 -6.76
N THR A 102 -7.01 -0.41 -6.83
CA THR A 102 -5.98 0.60 -6.54
C THR A 102 -5.60 0.63 -5.06
N THR A 103 -4.32 0.91 -4.79
CA THR A 103 -3.81 1.34 -3.49
C THR A 103 -3.60 2.85 -3.50
N THR A 104 -4.36 3.57 -2.67
CA THR A 104 -4.21 5.01 -2.49
C THR A 104 -3.58 5.30 -1.13
N ILE A 105 -2.40 5.91 -1.12
CA ILE A 105 -1.73 6.35 0.09
C ILE A 105 -2.00 7.84 0.23
N SER A 106 -3.02 8.19 1.01
CA SER A 106 -3.47 9.58 1.14
C SER A 106 -2.62 10.38 2.13
N SER A 107 -2.06 9.72 3.15
CA SER A 107 -1.22 10.34 4.18
C SER A 107 -0.38 9.29 4.92
N GLY A 108 0.69 9.75 5.57
CA GLY A 108 1.59 8.91 6.35
C GLY A 108 2.37 7.93 5.47
N SER A 109 2.70 6.77 6.02
CA SER A 109 3.47 5.74 5.30
C SER A 109 2.68 4.45 5.14
N LEU A 110 2.66 3.89 3.94
CA LEU A 110 2.34 2.48 3.70
C LEU A 110 3.67 1.73 3.55
N ALA A 111 3.92 0.76 4.41
CA ALA A 111 5.05 -0.14 4.35
C ALA A 111 4.62 -1.52 3.85
N VAL A 112 5.31 -2.06 2.86
CA VAL A 112 5.04 -3.40 2.33
C VAL A 112 6.27 -4.26 2.54
N SER A 113 6.17 -5.19 3.48
CA SER A 113 7.17 -6.22 3.75
C SER A 113 6.72 -7.62 3.31
N GLY A 114 5.47 -7.73 2.83
CA GLY A 114 4.96 -8.87 2.06
C GLY A 114 4.96 -8.53 0.58
N SER A 115 3.80 -8.52 -0.07
CA SER A 115 3.68 -8.05 -1.46
C SER A 115 2.32 -7.43 -1.73
N LEU A 116 2.21 -6.66 -2.81
CA LEU A 116 0.93 -6.30 -3.42
C LEU A 116 0.64 -7.21 -4.62
N SER A 117 -0.57 -7.11 -5.19
CA SER A 117 -0.83 -7.76 -6.48
C SER A 117 -0.09 -7.00 -7.59
N ASP A 118 0.51 -7.74 -8.52
CA ASP A 118 1.15 -7.23 -9.74
C ASP A 118 0.23 -6.37 -10.63
N THR A 119 -1.08 -6.37 -10.38
CA THR A 119 -2.06 -5.54 -11.10
C THR A 119 -2.39 -4.22 -10.39
N THR A 120 -1.92 -4.05 -9.15
CA THR A 120 -2.27 -2.91 -8.29
C THR A 120 -1.67 -1.63 -8.84
N GLN A 121 -2.50 -0.60 -9.04
CA GLN A 121 -2.00 0.75 -9.26
C GLN A 121 -1.76 1.40 -7.89
N VAL A 122 -0.54 1.91 -7.65
CA VAL A 122 -0.19 2.57 -6.38
C VAL A 122 -0.13 4.08 -6.60
N ASN A 123 -1.09 4.80 -6.04
CA ASN A 123 -1.15 6.26 -6.04
C ASN A 123 -0.62 6.80 -4.72
N VAL A 124 0.51 7.52 -4.77
CA VAL A 124 1.14 8.13 -3.59
C VAL A 124 0.86 9.64 -3.59
N ALA A 125 -0.02 10.07 -2.68
CA ALA A 125 -0.35 11.49 -2.55
C ALA A 125 0.86 12.32 -2.11
N SER A 126 0.86 13.62 -2.41
CA SER A 126 1.92 14.52 -1.94
C SER A 126 2.03 14.48 -0.41
N GLY A 127 3.26 14.35 0.10
CA GLY A 127 3.55 14.21 1.53
C GLY A 127 3.32 12.80 2.10
N ALA A 128 2.79 11.85 1.32
CA ALA A 128 2.68 10.45 1.70
C ALA A 128 3.90 9.63 1.23
N VAL A 129 4.13 8.47 1.86
CA VAL A 129 5.28 7.60 1.59
C VAL A 129 4.83 6.18 1.28
N TYR A 130 5.23 5.66 0.12
CA TYR A 130 5.24 4.22 -0.14
C TYR A 130 6.62 3.66 0.21
N ARG A 131 6.67 2.78 1.22
CA ARG A 131 7.89 2.14 1.69
C ARG A 131 7.89 0.68 1.28
N VAL A 132 8.80 0.31 0.38
CA VAL A 132 8.94 -1.02 -0.21
C VAL A 132 10.08 -1.74 0.50
N ASP A 133 9.76 -2.66 1.42
CA ASP A 133 10.74 -3.27 2.34
C ASP A 133 11.32 -4.59 1.79
N VAL A 134 10.70 -5.15 0.74
CA VAL A 134 11.13 -6.34 0.00
C VAL A 134 10.85 -6.14 -1.49
N ASP A 135 11.48 -6.92 -2.37
CA ASP A 135 11.18 -6.86 -3.81
C ASP A 135 9.68 -7.03 -4.06
N ASP A 136 9.10 -6.12 -4.85
CA ASP A 136 7.66 -6.09 -5.11
C ASP A 136 7.38 -5.75 -6.58
N THR A 137 6.27 -6.26 -7.09
CA THR A 137 5.77 -5.95 -8.43
C THR A 137 4.37 -5.37 -8.31
N VAL A 138 4.15 -4.24 -8.96
CA VAL A 138 2.87 -3.53 -8.98
C VAL A 138 2.51 -3.16 -10.41
N GLY A 139 1.23 -2.95 -10.68
CA GLY A 139 0.74 -2.60 -12.01
C GLY A 139 1.21 -1.21 -12.45
N SER A 140 1.35 -0.26 -11.53
CA SER A 140 2.03 1.01 -11.79
C SER A 140 2.30 1.78 -10.50
N ILE A 141 3.15 2.79 -10.60
CA ILE A 141 3.34 3.83 -9.58
C ILE A 141 2.94 5.19 -10.15
N GLU A 142 2.25 5.99 -9.37
CA GLU A 142 1.84 7.34 -9.75
C GLU A 142 1.73 8.27 -8.53
N GLY A 143 1.63 9.57 -8.79
CA GLY A 143 1.43 10.59 -7.77
C GLY A 143 2.67 11.46 -7.51
N ALA A 144 2.66 12.18 -6.39
CA ALA A 144 3.62 13.22 -6.04
C ALA A 144 4.26 13.03 -4.65
N GLY A 145 4.01 11.90 -4.00
CA GLY A 145 4.62 11.54 -2.71
C GLY A 145 6.03 11.00 -2.85
N SER A 146 6.46 10.19 -1.87
CA SER A 146 7.79 9.59 -1.88
C SER A 146 7.74 8.08 -1.96
N ILE A 147 8.75 7.48 -2.60
CA ILE A 147 9.01 6.04 -2.58
C ILE A 147 10.38 5.83 -1.93
N THR A 148 10.47 4.89 -1.00
CA THR A 148 11.74 4.52 -0.37
C THR A 148 11.72 3.03 -0.02
N THR A 149 12.85 2.50 0.43
CA THR A 149 12.89 1.21 1.13
C THR A 149 13.07 1.38 2.63
N GLY A 150 12.61 0.42 3.42
CA GLY A 150 12.92 0.25 4.85
C GLY A 150 13.71 -1.01 5.14
N ALA A 151 14.23 -1.69 4.10
CA ALA A 151 15.16 -2.80 4.28
C ALA A 151 16.41 -2.34 5.06
N ALA A 152 16.97 -3.23 5.89
CA ALA A 152 18.12 -2.89 6.71
C ALA A 152 19.41 -2.70 5.88
N SER A 153 19.55 -3.42 4.78
CA SER A 153 20.71 -3.39 3.88
C SER A 153 20.37 -4.04 2.53
N GLY A 154 21.28 -3.93 1.57
CA GLY A 154 21.15 -4.58 0.26
C GLY A 154 20.41 -3.69 -0.75
N THR A 155 19.81 -4.31 -1.76
CA THR A 155 19.01 -3.62 -2.78
C THR A 155 17.60 -4.19 -2.75
N VAL A 156 16.60 -3.32 -2.72
CA VAL A 156 15.19 -3.67 -2.94
C VAL A 156 14.75 -3.13 -4.28
N THR A 157 14.17 -3.99 -5.11
CA THR A 157 13.68 -3.66 -6.45
C THR A 157 12.17 -3.49 -6.45
N LEU A 158 11.71 -2.29 -6.81
CA LEU A 158 10.31 -2.05 -7.14
C LEU A 158 10.10 -2.20 -8.65
N THR A 159 9.22 -3.10 -9.06
CA THR A 159 8.85 -3.30 -10.46
C THR A 159 7.50 -2.65 -10.76
N ALA A 160 7.48 -1.68 -11.68
CA ALA A 160 6.27 -1.01 -12.15
C ALA A 160 5.85 -1.53 -13.54
N GLY A 161 4.81 -2.35 -13.57
CA GLY A 161 4.32 -3.09 -14.73
C GLY A 161 3.24 -2.41 -15.57
N VAL A 162 3.46 -1.15 -15.96
CA VAL A 162 2.45 -0.32 -16.63
C VAL A 162 1.88 -1.03 -17.87
N ASP A 163 0.57 -1.28 -17.86
CA ASP A 163 -0.14 -1.94 -18.97
C ASP A 163 0.00 -1.15 -20.30
N GLY A 164 -0.03 -1.87 -21.43
CA GLY A 164 0.25 -1.34 -22.77
C GLY A 164 -0.62 -0.17 -23.20
N SER A 165 -1.83 -0.07 -22.67
CA SER A 165 -2.78 1.00 -22.99
C SER A 165 -2.58 2.27 -22.15
N LEU A 166 -1.72 2.22 -21.13
CA LEU A 166 -1.61 3.24 -20.10
C LEU A 166 -0.31 4.04 -20.19
N SER A 167 -0.40 5.31 -19.78
CA SER A 167 0.73 6.17 -19.51
C SER A 167 0.57 6.74 -18.11
N LYS A 168 1.59 6.58 -17.27
CA LYS A 168 1.56 6.92 -15.84
C LYS A 168 2.68 7.89 -15.50
N THR A 169 2.43 8.78 -14.55
CA THR A 169 3.42 9.76 -14.11
C THR A 169 3.63 9.67 -12.61
N PHE A 170 4.88 9.46 -12.22
CA PHE A 170 5.35 9.68 -10.86
C PHE A 170 6.18 10.97 -10.85
N SER A 171 5.63 11.98 -10.20
CA SER A 171 6.23 13.31 -9.99
C SER A 171 6.89 13.46 -8.62
N GLY A 172 6.75 12.43 -7.81
CA GLY A 172 7.36 12.31 -6.50
C GLY A 172 8.85 12.03 -6.52
N VAL A 173 9.42 11.79 -5.34
CA VAL A 173 10.84 11.46 -5.15
C VAL A 173 10.98 10.02 -4.70
N ALA A 174 11.74 9.23 -5.44
CA ALA A 174 12.22 7.93 -5.04
C ALA A 174 13.64 8.03 -4.47
N SER A 175 13.89 7.41 -3.32
CA SER A 175 15.18 7.48 -2.61
C SER A 175 15.60 6.14 -2.03
N ASP A 176 16.89 6.03 -1.70
CA ASP A 176 17.40 4.95 -0.86
C ASP A 176 16.84 5.03 0.57
N GLY A 177 16.93 3.92 1.30
CA GLY A 177 16.42 3.78 2.66
C GLY A 177 17.51 3.38 3.64
N GLY A 178 17.98 4.31 4.46
CA GLY A 178 19.09 4.04 5.38
C GLY A 178 20.32 3.54 4.62
N SER A 179 20.76 2.31 4.89
CA SER A 179 21.88 1.65 4.19
C SER A 179 21.45 0.79 3.00
N ALA A 180 20.15 0.61 2.77
CA ALA A 180 19.61 -0.14 1.65
C ALA A 180 19.35 0.76 0.45
N LYS A 181 19.58 0.21 -0.74
CA LYS A 181 19.34 0.87 -2.02
C LYS A 181 17.96 0.56 -2.54
N LEU A 182 17.32 1.54 -3.15
CA LEU A 182 16.13 1.30 -3.97
C LEU A 182 16.56 1.16 -5.43
N ALA A 183 16.10 0.10 -6.08
CA ALA A 183 16.20 -0.11 -7.53
C ALA A 183 14.80 -0.05 -8.16
N LEU A 184 14.74 0.35 -9.43
CA LEU A 184 13.49 0.48 -10.16
C LEU A 184 13.54 -0.36 -11.43
N THR A 185 12.53 -1.19 -11.65
CA THR A 185 12.31 -1.87 -12.93
C THR A 185 11.03 -1.37 -13.58
N LYS A 186 11.14 -0.81 -14.79
CA LYS A 186 9.99 -0.56 -15.66
C LYS A 186 9.69 -1.81 -16.49
N SER A 187 8.54 -2.42 -16.26
CA SER A 187 8.00 -3.54 -17.04
C SER A 187 6.62 -3.18 -17.61
N GLY A 188 5.98 -4.11 -18.31
CA GLY A 188 4.73 -3.84 -19.04
C GLY A 188 4.94 -2.96 -20.28
N LEU A 189 4.01 -3.02 -21.22
CA LEU A 189 4.17 -2.36 -22.54
C LEU A 189 3.90 -0.86 -22.52
N GLY A 190 3.28 -0.33 -21.45
CA GLY A 190 2.92 1.08 -21.34
C GLY A 190 4.10 1.99 -21.03
N SER A 191 3.79 3.24 -20.73
CA SER A 191 4.80 4.28 -20.43
C SER A 191 4.76 4.70 -18.96
N LEU A 192 5.94 4.80 -18.34
CA LEU A 192 6.13 5.41 -17.03
C LEU A 192 6.96 6.68 -17.20
N THR A 193 6.44 7.81 -16.75
CA THR A 193 7.16 9.09 -16.69
C THR A 193 7.64 9.36 -15.27
N LEU A 194 8.94 9.51 -15.09
CA LEU A 194 9.56 10.03 -13.87
C LEU A 194 9.87 11.51 -14.07
N SER A 195 9.28 12.37 -13.25
CA SER A 195 9.46 13.82 -13.36
C SER A 195 10.05 14.47 -12.11
N GLY A 196 10.03 13.78 -10.96
CA GLY A 196 10.68 14.26 -9.74
C GLY A 196 12.21 14.09 -9.78
N ALA A 197 12.88 14.72 -8.80
CA ALA A 197 14.32 14.59 -8.59
C ALA A 197 14.59 13.38 -7.70
N ASN A 198 14.84 12.23 -8.31
CA ASN A 198 15.09 10.97 -7.62
C ASN A 198 16.53 10.91 -7.09
N THR A 199 16.72 10.22 -5.97
CA THR A 199 18.03 10.11 -5.28
C THR A 199 18.36 8.67 -4.89
N TYR A 200 17.64 7.68 -5.41
CA TYR A 200 18.00 6.28 -5.21
C TYR A 200 19.28 5.94 -5.97
N THR A 201 20.07 5.01 -5.44
CA THR A 201 21.36 4.62 -6.05
C THR A 201 21.36 3.20 -6.59
N GLY A 202 20.25 2.48 -6.48
CA GLY A 202 20.05 1.20 -7.15
C GLY A 202 19.85 1.37 -8.66
N THR A 203 19.98 0.26 -9.38
CA THR A 203 19.89 0.25 -10.84
C THR A 203 18.47 0.59 -11.32
N THR A 204 18.37 1.37 -12.40
CA THR A 204 17.13 1.49 -13.17
C THR A 204 17.17 0.55 -14.36
N THR A 205 16.22 -0.38 -14.44
CA THR A 205 16.09 -1.36 -15.54
C THR A 205 14.82 -1.09 -16.33
N VAL A 206 14.90 -1.08 -17.66
CA VAL A 206 13.73 -1.08 -18.54
C VAL A 206 13.62 -2.46 -19.19
N SER A 207 12.74 -3.31 -18.67
CA SER A 207 12.51 -4.65 -19.20
C SER A 207 11.44 -4.68 -20.30
N ALA A 208 10.50 -3.73 -20.29
CA ALA A 208 9.50 -3.55 -21.35
C ALA A 208 8.89 -2.13 -21.36
N GLY A 209 8.31 -1.76 -22.51
CA GLY A 209 7.60 -0.50 -22.70
C GLY A 209 8.54 0.72 -22.73
N THR A 210 8.07 1.84 -22.20
CA THR A 210 8.83 3.11 -22.23
C THR A 210 9.00 3.70 -20.84
N LEU A 211 10.24 4.09 -20.51
CA LEU A 211 10.54 4.96 -19.37
C LEU A 211 10.85 6.36 -19.91
N VAL A 212 10.08 7.37 -19.49
CA VAL A 212 10.24 8.77 -19.86
C VAL A 212 10.85 9.52 -18.68
N LEU A 213 11.91 10.27 -18.94
CA LEU A 213 12.57 11.12 -17.96
C LEU A 213 12.23 12.58 -18.25
N ALA A 214 11.39 13.18 -17.41
CA ALA A 214 10.88 14.53 -17.61
C ALA A 214 11.52 15.57 -16.66
N GLY A 215 12.43 15.14 -15.78
CA GLY A 215 13.21 16.00 -14.88
C GLY A 215 14.73 15.77 -15.04
N GLY A 216 15.54 16.81 -14.80
CA GLY A 216 17.00 16.76 -14.96
C GLY A 216 17.75 15.81 -14.01
N SER A 217 17.07 15.28 -12.99
CA SER A 217 17.57 14.26 -12.04
C SER A 217 16.53 13.16 -11.85
N ALA A 218 15.88 12.74 -12.93
CA ALA A 218 14.82 11.75 -12.89
C ALA A 218 15.30 10.32 -12.64
N ILE A 219 16.60 10.02 -12.81
CA ILE A 219 17.25 8.77 -12.40
C ILE A 219 18.69 9.04 -11.97
#